data_AF-A0A1H9UBP1-F1
#
_entry.id   AF-A0A1H9UBP1-F1
#
_cell.length_a   1.000
_cell.length_b   1.000
_cell.length_c   1.000
_cell.angle_alpha   90.00
_cell.angle_beta   90.00
_cell.angle_gamma   90.00
#
_symmetry.space_group_name_H-M   'P 1'
#
loop_
_entity.id
_entity.type
_entity.pdbx_description
1 polymer ?
#
loop_
_entity_poly.entity_id
_entity_poly.type
_entity_poly.pdbx_seq_one_letter_code
_entity_poly.pdbx_strand_id
1 'polypeptide(L)'
;MAIQIIEDYKTKKALERYGHFIGAMDTLEEGLIEAGKLIERVDDAKAGAGFSLPTRDELAAQLKKVYEQVGTLRARAKKHEADLISREWAVK
;
A
#
# COMPACT_ATOMS: atom_id res chain seq x y z
N MET A 1 -21.28 -11.20 29.64
CA MET A 1 -20.63 -9.88 29.84
C MET A 1 -19.15 -9.89 29.45
N ALA A 2 -18.31 -10.79 29.98
CA ALA A 2 -16.88 -10.83 29.63
C ALA A 2 -16.57 -11.15 28.14
N ILE A 3 -17.36 -12.02 27.50
CA ILE A 3 -17.18 -12.38 26.08
C ILE A 3 -17.41 -11.16 25.16
N GLN A 4 -18.48 -10.40 25.41
CA GLN A 4 -18.81 -9.18 24.66
C GLN A 4 -17.66 -8.15 24.71
N ILE A 5 -17.11 -7.91 25.90
CA ILE A 5 -16.01 -6.95 26.11
C ILE A 5 -14.75 -7.36 25.33
N ILE A 6 -14.46 -8.66 25.25
CA ILE A 6 -13.31 -9.20 24.51
C ILE A 6 -13.51 -9.05 23.00
N GLU A 7 -14.74 -9.27 22.51
CA GLU A 7 -15.09 -9.07 21.10
C GLU A 7 -14.99 -7.60 20.69
N ASP A 8 -15.52 -6.68 21.51
CA ASP A 8 -15.43 -5.24 21.29
C ASP A 8 -13.98 -4.75 21.20
N TYR A 9 -13.11 -5.23 22.10
CA TYR A 9 -11.69 -4.88 22.10
C TYR A 9 -10.97 -5.38 20.84
N LYS A 10 -11.29 -6.60 20.37
CA LYS A 10 -10.73 -7.15 19.12
C LYS A 10 -11.17 -6.34 17.91
N THR A 11 -12.43 -5.94 17.85
CA THR A 11 -12.98 -5.13 16.76
C THR A 11 -12.32 -3.76 16.70
N LYS A 12 -12.20 -3.05 17.84
CA LYS A 12 -11.50 -1.76 17.91
C LYS A 12 -10.05 -1.86 17.46
N LYS A 13 -9.31 -2.85 17.95
CA LYS A 13 -7.91 -3.08 17.57
C LYS A 13 -7.75 -3.45 16.10
N ALA A 14 -8.73 -4.14 15.51
CA ALA A 14 -8.74 -4.45 14.09
C ALA A 14 -8.96 -3.19 13.23
N LEU A 15 -9.86 -2.31 13.64
CA LEU A 15 -10.10 -1.01 12.99
C LEU A 15 -8.87 -0.09 13.06
N GLU A 16 -8.21 -0.01 14.21
CA GLU A 16 -6.95 0.76 14.36
C GLU A 16 -5.86 0.25 13.42
N ARG A 17 -5.64 -1.07 13.40
CA ARG A 17 -4.65 -1.71 12.50
C ARG A 17 -4.99 -1.47 11.03
N TYR A 18 -6.26 -1.51 10.68
CA TYR A 18 -6.73 -1.21 9.33
C TYR A 18 -6.44 0.25 8.96
N GLY A 19 -6.73 1.21 9.85
CA GLY A 19 -6.39 2.62 9.65
C GLY A 19 -4.89 2.85 9.46
N HIS A 20 -4.04 2.22 10.29
CA HIS A 20 -2.59 2.28 10.12
C HIS A 20 -2.13 1.70 8.78
N PHE A 21 -2.74 0.61 8.35
CA PHE A 21 -2.42 -0.01 7.07
C PHE A 21 -2.79 0.91 5.90
N ILE A 22 -3.96 1.55 5.92
CA ILE A 22 -4.35 2.52 4.88
C ILE A 22 -3.39 3.71 4.86
N GLY A 23 -3.06 4.29 6.01
CA GLY A 23 -2.11 5.40 6.08
C GLY A 23 -0.71 5.03 5.55
N ALA A 24 -0.25 3.79 5.79
CA ALA A 24 1.00 3.30 5.22
C ALA A 24 0.93 3.14 3.69
N MET A 25 -0.22 2.72 3.16
CA MET A 25 -0.46 2.62 1.72
C MET A 25 -0.46 3.98 1.03
N ASP A 26 -1.04 4.99 1.66
CA ASP A 26 -1.04 6.36 1.13
C ASP A 26 0.39 6.94 1.12
N THR A 27 1.15 6.72 2.19
CA THR A 27 2.58 7.10 2.25
C THR A 27 3.40 6.41 1.14
N LEU A 28 3.12 5.13 0.88
CA LEU A 28 3.77 4.39 -0.19
C LEU A 28 3.43 4.98 -1.56
N GLU A 29 2.17 5.31 -1.81
CA GLU A 29 1.70 5.91 -3.06
C GLU A 29 2.38 7.26 -3.35
N GLU A 30 2.51 8.12 -2.33
CA GLU A 30 3.28 9.37 -2.43
C GLU A 30 4.74 9.11 -2.83
N GLY A 31 5.39 8.12 -2.21
CA GLY A 31 6.75 7.72 -2.56
C GLY A 31 6.89 7.21 -4.00
N LEU A 32 5.89 6.47 -4.50
CA LEU A 32 5.89 5.97 -5.88
C LEU A 32 5.66 7.08 -6.90
N ILE A 33 4.88 8.11 -6.56
CA ILE A 33 4.70 9.30 -7.40
C ILE A 33 6.04 10.04 -7.56
N GLU A 34 6.75 10.27 -6.45
CA GLU A 34 8.07 10.90 -6.50
C GLU A 34 9.10 10.04 -7.24
N ALA A 35 9.07 8.71 -7.06
CA ALA A 35 9.91 7.79 -7.82
C ALA A 35 9.65 7.89 -9.33
N GLY A 36 8.39 8.02 -9.76
CA GLY A 36 8.04 8.24 -11.16
C GLY A 36 8.67 9.50 -11.74
N LYS A 37 8.59 10.63 -11.01
CA LYS A 37 9.23 11.90 -11.41
C LYS A 37 10.75 11.78 -11.52
N LEU A 38 11.39 10.98 -10.68
CA LEU A 38 12.83 10.73 -10.75
C LEU A 38 13.19 9.86 -11.95
N ILE A 39 12.41 8.82 -12.23
CA ILE A 39 12.61 7.94 -13.38
C ILE A 39 12.51 8.71 -14.70
N GLU A 40 11.58 9.67 -14.80
CA GLU A 40 11.46 10.53 -15.99
C GLU A 40 12.72 11.35 -16.30
N ARG A 41 13.53 11.63 -15.28
CA ARG A 41 14.77 12.40 -15.39
C ARG A 41 15.99 11.54 -15.68
N VAL A 42 15.84 10.21 -15.68
CA VAL A 42 16.93 9.28 -16.01
C VAL A 42 17.30 9.43 -17.48
N ASP A 43 18.59 9.63 -17.71
CA ASP A 43 19.20 9.75 -19.03
C ASP A 43 20.16 8.58 -19.23
N ASP A 44 19.69 7.55 -19.93
CA ASP A 44 20.43 6.30 -20.16
C ASP A 44 21.73 6.54 -20.95
N ALA A 45 21.83 7.62 -21.73
CA ALA A 45 23.04 7.96 -22.47
C ALA A 45 24.17 8.50 -21.58
N LYS A 46 23.84 8.95 -20.36
CA LYS A 46 24.80 9.42 -19.35
C LYS A 46 25.21 8.33 -18.35
N ALA A 47 24.73 7.10 -18.54
CA ALA A 47 25.16 5.96 -17.73
C ALA A 47 26.67 5.74 -17.96
N GLY A 48 27.49 6.20 -17.01
CA GLY A 48 28.94 6.03 -17.07
C GLY A 48 29.35 4.56 -17.05
N ALA A 49 30.53 4.26 -17.59
CA ALA A 49 31.12 2.92 -17.51
C ALA A 49 31.43 2.57 -16.03
N GLY A 50 30.52 1.85 -15.38
CA GLY A 50 30.55 1.53 -13.96
C GLY A 50 29.45 0.51 -13.58
N PHE A 51 29.02 0.47 -12.31
CA PHE A 51 27.91 -0.38 -11.85
C PHE A 51 26.72 -0.31 -12.82
N SER A 52 26.14 -1.46 -13.20
CA SER A 52 24.98 -1.48 -14.09
C SER A 52 23.78 -0.85 -13.38
N LEU A 53 23.50 0.40 -13.70
CA LEU A 53 22.25 1.03 -13.31
C LEU A 53 21.15 0.48 -14.22
N PRO A 54 19.97 0.12 -13.67
CA PRO A 54 18.82 -0.21 -14.50
C PRO A 54 18.49 0.95 -15.43
N THR A 55 18.10 0.63 -16.67
CA THR A 55 17.68 1.65 -17.63
C THR A 55 16.39 2.32 -17.18
N ARG A 56 16.08 3.50 -17.74
CA ARG A 56 14.80 4.16 -17.51
C ARG A 56 13.60 3.24 -17.76
N ASP A 57 13.65 2.46 -18.83
CA ASP A 57 12.57 1.53 -19.19
C ASP A 57 12.42 0.39 -18.16
N GLU A 58 13.54 -0.13 -17.65
CA GLU A 58 13.53 -1.14 -16.59
C GLU A 58 12.95 -0.59 -15.29
N LEU A 59 13.33 0.64 -14.91
CA LEU A 59 12.78 1.31 -13.74
C LEU A 59 11.28 1.60 -13.89
N ALA A 60 10.85 2.05 -15.07
CA ALA A 60 9.44 2.30 -15.37
C ALA A 60 8.61 1.00 -15.31
N ALA A 61 9.15 -0.11 -15.84
CA ALA A 61 8.51 -1.42 -15.76
C ALA A 61 8.39 -1.91 -14.32
N GLN A 62 9.43 -1.73 -13.51
CA GLN A 62 9.38 -2.05 -12.07
C GLN A 62 8.35 -1.18 -11.33
N LEU A 63 8.33 0.13 -11.59
CA LEU A 63 7.37 1.05 -10.98
C LEU A 63 5.93 0.64 -11.31
N LYS A 64 5.65 0.29 -12.57
CA LYS A 64 4.33 -0.22 -12.98
C LYS A 64 3.94 -1.47 -12.21
N LYS A 65 4.85 -2.45 -12.08
CA LYS A 65 4.61 -3.68 -11.33
C LYS A 65 4.30 -3.39 -9.85
N VAL A 66 4.99 -2.44 -9.25
CA VAL A 66 4.72 -2.03 -7.86
C VAL A 66 3.33 -1.40 -7.74
N TYR A 67 2.93 -0.51 -8.66
CA TYR A 67 1.57 0.04 -8.68
C TYR A 67 0.49 -1.04 -8.80
N GLU A 68 0.68 -2.05 -9.65
CA GLU A 68 -0.25 -3.18 -9.78
C GLU A 68 -0.37 -3.99 -8.48
N GLN A 69 0.74 -4.22 -7.78
CA GLN A 69 0.77 -4.92 -6.50
C GLN A 69 0.08 -4.11 -5.39
N VAL A 70 0.35 -2.79 -5.33
CA VAL A 70 -0.30 -1.85 -4.41
C VAL A 70 -1.80 -1.79 -4.67
N GLY A 71 -2.21 -1.73 -5.93
CA GLY A 71 -3.62 -1.78 -6.33
C GLY A 71 -4.31 -3.08 -5.90
N THR A 72 -3.65 -4.22 -6.10
CA THR A 72 -4.16 -5.53 -5.64
C THR A 72 -4.30 -5.57 -4.12
N LEU A 73 -3.32 -5.02 -3.40
CA LEU A 73 -3.30 -4.97 -1.95
C LEU A 73 -4.42 -4.07 -1.41
N ARG A 74 -4.66 -2.90 -2.02
CA ARG A 74 -5.76 -2.00 -1.68
C ARG A 74 -7.13 -2.62 -1.98
N ALA A 75 -7.28 -3.34 -3.09
CA ALA A 75 -8.52 -4.05 -3.42
C ALA A 75 -8.86 -5.14 -2.38
N ARG A 76 -7.86 -5.90 -1.91
CA ARG A 76 -8.03 -6.88 -0.83
C ARG A 76 -8.38 -6.20 0.49
N ALA A 77 -7.74 -5.07 0.80
CA ALA A 77 -8.02 -4.32 2.01
C ALA A 77 -9.46 -3.79 2.04
N LYS A 78 -9.99 -3.29 0.91
CA LYS A 78 -11.39 -2.84 0.80
C LYS A 78 -12.40 -3.95 1.09
N LYS A 79 -12.09 -5.19 0.69
CA LYS A 79 -12.93 -6.34 1.05
C LYS A 79 -12.94 -6.57 2.57
N HIS A 80 -11.78 -6.46 3.21
CA HIS A 80 -11.68 -6.59 4.67
C HIS A 80 -12.35 -5.45 5.44
N GLU A 81 -12.36 -4.23 4.88
CA GLU A 81 -13.09 -3.09 5.43
C GLU A 81 -14.59 -3.37 5.53
N ALA A 82 -15.20 -3.90 4.45
CA ALA A 82 -16.61 -4.26 4.42
C ALA A 82 -16.94 -5.33 5.50
N ASP A 83 -16.06 -6.31 5.67
CA ASP A 83 -16.21 -7.33 6.72
C ASP A 83 -16.07 -6.74 8.14
N LEU A 84 -15.16 -5.78 8.33
CA LEU A 84 -14.95 -5.10 9.61
C LEU A 84 -16.15 -4.21 10.00
N ILE A 85 -16.66 -3.41 9.06
CA ILE A 85 -17.83 -2.55 9.28
C ILE A 85 -19.08 -3.40 9.54
N SER A 86 -19.28 -4.48 8.78
CA SER A 86 -20.41 -5.39 8.98
C SER A 86 -20.38 -6.03 10.38
N ARG A 87 -19.20 -6.37 10.90
CA ARG A 87 -19.05 -6.93 12.25
C ARG A 87 -19.23 -5.88 13.33
N GLU A 88 -18.75 -4.65 13.13
CA GLU A 88 -19.00 -3.55 14.07
C GLU A 88 -20.50 -3.30 14.26
N TRP A 89 -21.28 -3.35 13.17
CA TRP A 89 -22.74 -3.17 13.23
C TRP A 89 -23.48 -4.36 13.86
N ALA A 90 -22.95 -5.58 13.73
CA ALA A 90 -23.57 -6.78 14.31
C ALA A 90 -23.41 -6.89 15.84
N VAL A 91 -22.50 -6.10 16.42
CA VAL A 91 -22.19 -6.10 17.87
C VAL A 91 -22.93 -4.96 18.61
N LYS A 92 -23.57 -4.03 17.88
CA LYS A 92 -24.49 -3.03 18.44
C LYS A 92 -25.90 -3.62 18.62
#